data_AF-A0AAD1CLJ3-F1
#
_entry.id   AF-A0AAD1CLJ3-F1
#
_cell.length_a   1.000
_cell.length_b   1.000
_cell.length_c   1.000
_cell.angle_alpha   90.00
_cell.angle_beta   90.00
_cell.angle_gamma   90.00
#
_symmetry.space_group_name_H-M   'P 1'
#
loop_
_entity.id
_entity.type
_entity.pdbx_description
1 polymer ?
#
loop_
_entity_poly.entity_id
_entity_poly.type
_entity_poly.pdbx_seq_one_letter_code
_entity_poly.pdbx_strand_id
1 'polypeptide(L)'
;MNIRCSTAHAVVLYMKMGMSLDDAVYEAINDLKYLKDGYTEGVTIHAIDNKGNHKVVSLNCPGPIPYWFWQDGMYEPKERFAEVIMAK
;
A
#
# COMPACT_ATOMS: atom_id res chain seq x y z
N MET A 1 0.93 -13.30 -3.98
CA MET A 1 2.07 -12.39 -3.68
C MET A 1 2.14 -11.95 -2.22
N ASN A 2 1.11 -11.26 -1.69
CA ASN A 2 1.17 -10.62 -0.37
C ASN A 2 1.55 -11.52 0.81
N ILE A 3 1.11 -12.78 0.81
CA ILE A 3 1.46 -13.74 1.86
C ILE A 3 2.97 -14.07 1.81
N ARG A 4 3.53 -14.27 0.61
CA ARG A 4 4.96 -14.63 0.45
C ARG A 4 5.88 -13.47 0.80
N CYS A 5 5.52 -12.25 0.40
CA CYS A 5 6.28 -11.04 0.76
C CYS A 5 5.95 -10.53 2.17
N SER A 6 4.97 -11.14 2.86
CA SER A 6 4.45 -10.62 4.13
C SER A 6 4.17 -9.11 4.08
N THR A 7 3.55 -8.62 3.00
CA THR A 7 3.56 -7.18 2.60
C THR A 7 3.17 -6.23 3.73
N ALA A 8 2.10 -6.53 4.49
CA ALA A 8 1.68 -5.69 5.60
C ALA A 8 2.75 -5.62 6.72
N HIS A 9 3.37 -6.76 7.03
CA HIS A 9 4.50 -6.81 7.96
C HIS A 9 5.72 -6.07 7.40
N ALA A 10 6.04 -6.24 6.12
CA ALA A 10 7.15 -5.56 5.45
C ALA A 10 7.01 -4.03 5.54
N VAL A 11 5.84 -3.47 5.26
CA VAL A 11 5.57 -2.03 5.40
C VAL A 11 5.88 -1.55 6.83
N VAL A 12 5.39 -2.25 7.86
CA VAL A 12 5.68 -1.87 9.26
C VAL A 12 7.16 -2.06 9.60
N LEU A 13 7.79 -3.13 9.10
CA LEU A 13 9.21 -3.39 9.29
C LEU A 13 10.09 -2.28 8.71
N TYR A 14 9.81 -1.84 7.48
CA TYR A 14 10.55 -0.77 6.83
C TYR A 14 10.38 0.57 7.53
N MET A 15 9.18 0.90 8.03
CA MET A 15 9.00 2.06 8.92
C MET A 15 9.81 1.92 10.22
N LYS A 16 9.84 0.73 10.84
CA LYS A 16 10.70 0.46 12.02
C LYS A 16 12.19 0.60 11.73
N MET A 17 12.60 0.37 10.48
CA MET A 17 13.98 0.58 10.00
C MET A 17 14.30 2.05 9.71
N GLY A 18 13.36 2.97 9.92
CA GLY A 18 13.55 4.41 9.77
C GLY A 18 13.08 5.00 8.44
N MET A 19 12.43 4.20 7.58
CA MET A 19 11.82 4.71 6.36
C MET A 19 10.58 5.56 6.66
N SER A 20 10.26 6.49 5.76
CA SER A 20 8.96 7.17 5.77
C SER A 20 7.83 6.19 5.40
N LEU A 21 6.58 6.56 5.65
CA LEU A 21 5.42 5.77 5.26
C LEU A 21 5.41 5.45 3.75
N ASP A 22 5.64 6.47 2.92
CA ASP A 22 5.67 6.35 1.47
C ASP A 22 6.80 5.42 1.03
N ASP A 23 8.02 5.64 1.53
CA ASP A 23 9.19 4.81 1.20
C ASP A 23 8.97 3.35 1.62
N ALA A 24 8.39 3.11 2.79
CA ALA A 24 8.09 1.76 3.28
C ALA A 24 7.06 1.03 2.41
N VAL A 25 6.04 1.74 1.92
CA VAL A 25 5.06 1.18 0.98
C VAL A 25 5.73 0.86 -0.36
N TYR A 26 6.56 1.77 -0.88
CA TYR A 26 7.28 1.55 -2.14
C TYR A 26 8.28 0.40 -2.04
N GLU A 27 8.97 0.24 -0.90
CA GLU A 27 9.90 -0.87 -0.70
C GLU A 27 9.17 -2.22 -0.59
N ALA A 28 8.03 -2.28 0.10
CA ALA A 28 7.19 -3.48 0.10
C ALA A 28 6.66 -3.81 -1.31
N ILE A 29 6.46 -2.81 -2.16
CA ILE A 29 6.13 -3.02 -3.58
C ILE A 29 7.35 -3.55 -4.36
N ASN A 30 8.57 -3.15 -4.02
CA ASN A 30 9.77 -3.72 -4.63
C ASN A 30 9.92 -5.21 -4.29
N ASP A 31 9.60 -5.64 -3.07
CA ASP A 31 9.53 -7.06 -2.70
C ASP A 31 8.50 -7.82 -3.56
N LEU A 32 7.34 -7.20 -3.81
CA LEU A 32 6.32 -7.76 -4.69
C LEU A 32 6.81 -7.81 -6.15
N LYS A 33 7.52 -6.80 -6.64
CA LYS A 33 8.07 -6.78 -8.01
C LYS A 33 9.20 -7.79 -8.21
N TYR A 34 9.88 -8.19 -7.14
CA TYR A 34 10.98 -9.14 -7.22
C TYR A 34 10.55 -10.55 -7.61
N LEU A 35 9.33 -10.98 -7.25
CA LEU A 35 8.90 -12.35 -7.57
C LEU A 35 8.49 -12.44 -9.04
N LYS A 36 9.03 -13.44 -9.73
CA LYS A 36 8.87 -13.65 -11.18
C LYS A 36 7.80 -14.68 -11.53
N ASP A 37 7.22 -15.33 -10.52
CA ASP A 37 6.34 -16.47 -10.67
C ASP A 37 5.16 -16.48 -9.67
N GLY A 38 4.14 -17.26 -10.01
CA GLY A 38 2.87 -17.31 -9.29
C GLY A 38 1.95 -16.12 -9.59
N TYR A 39 1.04 -15.82 -8.67
CA TYR A 39 0.06 -14.73 -8.86
C TYR A 39 0.68 -13.36 -8.59
N THR A 40 0.93 -12.61 -9.68
CA THR A 40 1.57 -11.27 -9.73
C THR A 40 0.61 -10.14 -10.12
N GLU A 41 -0.69 -10.41 -10.05
CA GLU A 41 -1.76 -9.47 -10.43
C GLU A 41 -2.01 -8.40 -9.34
N GLY A 42 -3.12 -7.70 -9.48
CA GLY A 42 -3.61 -6.61 -8.64
C GLY A 42 -3.48 -6.82 -7.12
N VAL A 43 -2.88 -5.84 -6.44
CA VAL A 43 -2.80 -5.72 -4.98
C VAL A 43 -3.10 -4.28 -4.57
N THR A 44 -3.97 -4.09 -3.58
CA THR A 44 -4.13 -2.78 -2.91
C THR A 44 -3.47 -2.82 -1.53
N ILE A 45 -2.64 -1.82 -1.23
CA ILE A 45 -1.96 -1.65 0.06
C ILE A 45 -2.56 -0.43 0.76
N HIS A 46 -3.06 -0.63 1.98
CA HIS A 46 -3.44 0.42 2.91
C HIS A 46 -2.42 0.47 4.04
N ALA A 47 -1.81 1.63 4.26
CA ALA A 47 -0.81 1.82 5.29
C ALA A 47 -1.05 3.13 6.04
N ILE A 48 -0.80 3.10 7.35
CA ILE A 48 -0.92 4.25 8.26
C ILE A 48 0.30 4.24 9.19
N ASP A 49 0.92 5.39 9.41
CA ASP A 49 2.05 5.53 10.32
C ASP A 49 1.63 5.89 11.76
N ASN A 50 2.59 6.01 12.67
CA ASN A 50 2.34 6.34 14.08
C ASN A 50 1.93 7.81 14.32
N LYS A 51 1.90 8.65 13.28
CA LYS A 51 1.43 10.05 13.32
C LYS A 51 0.04 10.19 12.67
N GLY A 52 -0.54 9.09 12.20
CA GLY A 52 -1.82 9.09 11.49
C GLY A 52 -1.73 9.51 10.03
N ASN A 53 -0.54 9.66 9.45
CA ASN A 53 -0.41 9.81 8.00
C ASN A 53 -0.79 8.49 7.34
N HIS A 54 -1.38 8.54 6.15
CA HIS A 54 -1.85 7.37 5.42
C HIS A 54 -1.37 7.37 3.96
N LYS A 55 -1.19 6.16 3.42
CA LYS A 55 -0.86 5.92 2.01
C LYS A 55 -1.68 4.73 1.51
N VAL A 56 -2.32 4.91 0.36
CA VAL A 56 -3.07 3.83 -0.31
C VAL A 56 -2.61 3.70 -1.75
N VAL A 57 -2.14 2.52 -2.13
CA VAL A 57 -1.62 2.21 -3.48
C VAL A 57 -2.37 1.03 -4.06
N SER A 58 -2.73 1.08 -5.35
CA SER A 58 -3.10 -0.09 -6.14
C SER A 58 -1.95 -0.45 -7.11
N LEU A 59 -1.37 -1.62 -6.91
CA LEU A 59 -0.34 -2.20 -7.76
C LEU A 59 -1.00 -3.16 -8.75
N ASN A 60 -0.81 -2.99 -10.05
CA ASN A 60 -1.29 -3.89 -11.11
C ASN A 60 -2.82 -4.14 -11.13
N CYS A 61 -3.61 -3.24 -10.55
CA CYS A 61 -5.06 -3.35 -10.61
C CYS A 61 -5.58 -2.87 -11.99
N PRO A 62 -6.64 -3.50 -12.53
CA PRO A 62 -7.16 -3.20 -13.88
C PRO A 62 -7.83 -1.83 -14.01
N GLY A 63 -7.95 -1.06 -12.92
CA GLY A 63 -8.53 0.28 -12.92
C GLY A 63 -8.33 1.02 -11.59
N PRO A 64 -8.82 2.27 -11.50
CA PRO A 64 -8.79 3.03 -10.26
C PRO A 64 -9.50 2.27 -9.14
N ILE A 65 -8.86 2.19 -7.98
CA ILE A 65 -9.43 1.52 -6.81
C ILE A 65 -9.96 2.59 -5.85
N PRO A 66 -11.29 2.69 -5.64
CA PRO A 66 -11.85 3.57 -4.64
C PRO A 66 -11.63 3.00 -3.22
N TYR A 67 -11.51 3.89 -2.24
CA TYR A 67 -11.50 3.56 -0.83
C TYR A 67 -12.15 4.66 0.00
N TRP A 68 -12.61 4.30 1.19
CA TRP A 68 -13.17 5.26 2.15
C TRP A 68 -12.09 5.77 3.08
N PHE A 69 -11.98 7.09 3.19
CA PHE A 69 -11.13 7.77 4.14
C PHE A 69 -11.97 8.42 5.22
N TRP A 70 -11.63 8.13 6.47
CA TRP A 70 -12.26 8.75 7.62
C TRP A 70 -11.24 8.90 8.74
N GLN A 71 -11.17 10.09 9.33
CA GLN A 71 -10.29 10.43 10.43
C GLN A 71 -10.98 11.41 11.37
N ASP A 72 -10.40 11.64 12.54
CA ASP A 72 -10.87 12.61 13.52
C ASP A 72 -11.07 13.99 12.88
N GLY A 73 -12.19 14.63 13.25
CA GLY A 73 -12.60 15.93 12.71
C GLY A 73 -13.39 15.88 11.40
N MET A 74 -13.59 14.70 10.81
CA MET A 74 -14.48 14.54 9.65
C MET A 74 -15.90 14.15 10.07
N TYR A 75 -16.91 14.85 9.51
CA TYR A 75 -18.34 14.58 9.76
C TYR A 75 -18.81 13.24 9.18
N GLU A 76 -18.28 12.85 8.02
CA GLU A 76 -18.63 11.63 7.29
C GLU A 76 -17.41 11.07 6.54
N PRO A 77 -17.37 9.77 6.21
CA PRO A 77 -16.31 9.20 5.39
C PRO A 77 -16.34 9.80 3.98
N LYS A 78 -15.16 10.04 3.38
CA LYS A 78 -15.02 10.53 2.01
C LYS A 78 -14.42 9.47 1.12
N GLU A 79 -14.99 9.28 -0.08
CA GLU A 79 -14.41 8.42 -1.09
C GLU A 79 -13.14 9.08 -1.66
N ARG A 80 -12.08 8.27 -1.82
CA ARG A 80 -10.81 8.64 -2.43
C ARG A 80 -10.35 7.50 -3.34
N PHE A 81 -9.36 7.77 -4.17
CA PHE A 81 -8.77 6.77 -5.07
C PHE A 81 -7.34 6.46 -4.65
N ALA A 82 -6.98 5.17 -4.68
CA ALA A 82 -5.62 4.72 -4.44
C ALA A 82 -4.68 5.26 -5.53
N GLU A 83 -3.42 5.53 -5.16
CA GLU A 83 -2.37 5.81 -6.14
C GLU A 83 -2.13 4.58 -7.01
N VAL A 84 -2.19 4.74 -8.33
CA VAL A 84 -2.03 3.62 -9.27
C VAL A 84 -0.55 3.43 -9.60
N ILE A 85 -0.06 2.21 -9.40
CA ILE A 85 1.28 1.77 -9.78
C ILE A 85 1.17 0.57 -10.70
N MET A 86 1.82 0.65 -11.85
CA MET A 86 1.93 -0.47 -12.79
C MET A 86 3.37 -0.98 -12.80
N ALA A 87 3.56 -2.24 -12.40
CA ALA A 87 4.78 -2.97 -12.66
C ALA A 87 4.70 -3.58 -14.06
N LYS A 88 5.73 -3.35 -14.87
CA LYS A 88 5.89 -4.00 -16.19
C LYS A 88 6.40 -5.42 -16.03
#